data_AF-A0AAJ1HLY3-F1
#
_entry.id   AF-A0AAJ1HLY3-F1
#
_cell.length_a   1.000
_cell.length_b   1.000
_cell.length_c   1.000
_cell.angle_alpha   90.00
_cell.angle_beta   90.00
_cell.angle_gamma   90.00
#
_symmetry.space_group_name_H-M   'P 1'
#
loop_
_entity.id
_entity.type
_entity.pdbx_description
1 polymer ?
#
loop_
_entity_poly.entity_id
_entity_poly.type
_entity_poly.pdbx_seq_one_letter_code
_entity_poly.pdbx_strand_id
1 'polypeptide(L)'
;MKLNKYTWIFVGLIAAVYLGTLLWVRLTNPVYLQQNMYRTWEKSYVMHPRADQSFVNTSTNNNHQKPVALSESQGYGMWITIMAAKKGWASRQDFDRFVNYWLAHRDYVGDQHQTPTYLMSWRQYYNRHHQWVADVNSATDGDVYIDMALAQAARQWPSKADYYRSLAKKLSSDILAYEYNPQTRALTVGDWVTKDSPYWRLMRTSDVMPFVFKTLAETTGDSRWQTVNNAMLDRLVDLSRQHQTGLVSDFAWITRNSAKPVKPKTISTKQDGSYDFNACRVPMMMAVSDDPRAQKVLRKMLRFFSHQQYVTAGYSLSGKRLVKYQSASFSAPIFFAVSHHRGEGFDNLFDSQKYIFSRPLTRKNYYDATLTVIAALEGLN
;
A
#
# COMPACT_ATOMS: atom_id res chain seq x y z
N MET A 1 12.49 48.41 39.83
CA MET A 1 11.69 47.48 40.67
C MET A 1 12.37 46.12 40.69
N LYS A 2 12.87 45.66 41.85
CA LYS A 2 13.34 44.27 41.99
C LYS A 2 12.11 43.37 42.13
N LEU A 3 11.94 42.42 41.21
CA LEU A 3 10.90 41.39 41.31
C LEU A 3 11.07 40.59 42.61
N ASN A 4 9.97 40.45 43.37
CA ASN A 4 9.93 39.67 44.60
C ASN A 4 10.19 38.18 44.29
N LYS A 5 10.87 37.46 45.20
CA LYS A 5 11.10 36.00 45.15
C LYS A 5 9.84 35.22 44.77
N TYR A 6 8.66 35.62 45.27
CA TYR A 6 7.39 34.97 44.93
C TYR A 6 7.00 35.14 43.45
N THR A 7 7.35 36.26 42.82
CA THR A 7 7.09 36.48 41.38
C THR A 7 7.97 35.56 40.53
N TRP A 8 9.24 35.34 40.92
CA TRP A 8 10.11 34.38 40.23
C TRP A 8 9.65 32.93 40.39
N ILE A 9 9.14 32.55 41.56
CA ILE A 9 8.53 31.24 41.79
C ILE A 9 7.29 31.06 40.89
N PHE A 10 6.43 32.08 40.82
CA PHE A 10 5.23 32.05 39.98
C PHE A 10 5.54 31.97 38.49
N VAL A 11 6.52 32.75 38.01
CA VAL A 11 7.01 32.68 36.62
C VAL A 11 7.61 31.30 36.32
N GLY A 12 8.40 30.74 37.24
CA GLY A 12 8.93 29.39 37.11
C GLY A 12 7.84 28.32 37.03
N LEU A 13 6.76 28.47 37.80
CA LEU A 13 5.62 27.55 37.79
C LEU A 13 4.83 27.64 36.48
N ILE A 14 4.58 28.86 35.96
CA ILE A 14 3.96 29.05 34.64
C ILE A 14 4.83 28.43 33.54
N ALA A 15 6.14 28.68 33.56
CA ALA A 15 7.06 28.10 32.59
C ALA A 15 7.06 26.57 32.64
N ALA A 16 7.05 25.98 33.85
CA ALA A 16 6.98 24.53 34.04
C ALA A 16 5.65 23.95 33.51
N VAL A 17 4.51 24.59 33.78
CA VAL A 17 3.20 24.16 33.26
C VAL A 17 3.14 24.28 31.74
N TYR A 18 3.66 25.37 31.18
CA TYR A 18 3.72 25.59 29.73
C TYR A 18 4.61 24.55 29.04
N LEU A 19 5.83 24.33 29.54
CA LEU A 19 6.74 23.30 29.04
C LEU A 19 6.14 21.89 29.20
N GLY A 20 5.47 21.62 30.32
CA GLY A 20 4.75 20.38 30.56
C GLY A 20 3.63 20.16 29.54
N THR A 21 2.87 21.20 29.22
CA THR A 21 1.79 21.15 28.22
C THR A 21 2.34 20.97 26.82
N LEU A 22 3.40 21.70 26.44
CA LEU A 22 4.07 21.51 25.15
C LEU A 22 4.64 20.11 24.99
N LEU A 23 5.27 19.57 26.04
CA LEU A 23 5.79 18.21 26.04
C LEU A 23 4.65 17.19 25.92
N TRP A 24 3.57 17.37 26.68
CA TRP A 24 2.39 16.51 26.63
C TRP A 24 1.74 16.53 25.24
N VAL A 25 1.53 17.71 24.64
CA VAL A 25 0.99 17.85 23.28
C VAL A 25 1.93 17.19 22.26
N ARG A 26 3.25 17.41 22.38
CA ARG A 26 4.23 16.81 21.46
C ARG A 26 4.22 15.28 21.51
N LEU A 27 4.02 14.69 22.68
CA LEU A 27 4.00 13.24 22.86
C LEU A 27 2.65 12.61 22.48
N THR A 28 1.53 13.30 22.73
CA THR A 28 0.18 12.75 22.52
C THR A 28 -0.39 13.01 21.14
N ASN A 29 -0.01 14.12 20.50
CA ASN A 29 -0.59 14.54 19.23
C ASN A 29 -0.37 13.51 18.09
N PRO A 30 0.83 12.91 17.90
CA PRO A 30 1.01 11.88 16.86
C PRO A 30 0.08 10.67 17.04
N VAL A 31 -0.05 10.17 18.28
CA VAL A 31 -0.93 9.03 18.60
C VAL A 31 -2.40 9.38 18.37
N TYR A 32 -2.83 10.56 18.83
CA TYR A 32 -4.19 11.06 18.61
C TYR A 32 -4.50 11.21 17.12
N LEU A 33 -3.58 11.79 16.35
CA LEU A 33 -3.73 11.98 14.91
C LEU A 33 -3.84 10.64 14.18
N GLN A 34 -2.96 9.69 14.48
CA GLN A 34 -3.00 8.33 13.95
C GLN A 34 -4.35 7.65 14.23
N GLN A 35 -4.78 7.67 15.48
CA GLN A 35 -6.03 7.03 15.90
C GLN A 35 -7.23 7.69 15.21
N ASN A 36 -7.27 9.03 15.18
CA ASN A 36 -8.35 9.78 14.53
C ASN A 36 -8.41 9.50 13.01
N MET A 37 -7.26 9.39 12.34
CA MET A 37 -7.20 9.03 10.92
C MET A 37 -7.70 7.60 10.68
N TYR A 38 -7.24 6.63 11.46
CA TYR A 38 -7.73 5.25 11.40
C TYR A 38 -9.26 5.19 11.58
N ARG A 39 -9.79 5.79 12.66
CA ARG A 39 -11.23 5.80 12.95
C ARG A 39 -12.05 6.51 11.89
N THR A 40 -11.54 7.62 11.35
CA THR A 40 -12.20 8.35 10.28
C THR A 40 -12.24 7.52 8.99
N TRP A 41 -11.15 6.85 8.65
CA TRP A 41 -11.06 5.96 7.50
C TRP A 41 -11.99 4.76 7.65
N GLU A 42 -11.92 4.07 8.80
CA GLU A 42 -12.76 2.91 9.15
C GLU A 42 -14.24 3.26 8.98
N LYS A 43 -14.70 4.34 9.64
CA LYS A 43 -16.10 4.80 9.56
C LYS A 43 -16.53 5.22 8.15
N SER A 44 -15.61 5.75 7.35
CA SER A 44 -15.96 6.30 6.03
C SER A 44 -16.00 5.23 4.95
N TYR A 45 -15.05 4.30 4.96
CA TYR A 45 -14.79 3.40 3.84
C TYR A 45 -15.07 1.93 4.16
N VAL A 46 -15.02 1.49 5.42
CA VAL A 46 -15.29 0.09 5.74
C VAL A 46 -16.80 -0.15 5.78
N MET A 47 -17.25 -1.12 4.98
CA MET A 47 -18.64 -1.54 4.92
C MET A 47 -18.80 -2.95 5.48
N HIS A 48 -19.93 -3.20 6.13
CA HIS A 48 -20.27 -4.49 6.72
C HIS A 48 -21.48 -5.08 6.00
N PRO A 49 -21.30 -5.78 4.86
CA PRO A 49 -22.42 -6.35 4.11
C PRO A 49 -23.16 -7.44 4.91
N ARG A 50 -22.46 -8.07 5.86
CA ARG A 50 -22.99 -9.00 6.87
C ARG A 50 -22.29 -8.73 8.20
N ALA A 51 -22.86 -9.25 9.29
CA ALA A 51 -22.30 -9.07 10.63
C ALA A 51 -20.86 -9.60 10.78
N ASP A 52 -20.50 -10.61 9.99
CA ASP A 52 -19.23 -11.31 10.01
C ASP A 52 -18.34 -11.01 8.79
N GLN A 53 -18.68 -10.00 7.97
CA GLN A 53 -17.94 -9.66 6.76
C GLN A 53 -17.62 -8.17 6.68
N SER A 54 -16.48 -7.82 6.08
CA SER A 54 -16.10 -6.43 5.85
C SER A 54 -15.30 -6.26 4.55
N PHE A 55 -15.57 -5.17 3.85
CA PHE A 55 -14.79 -4.72 2.70
C PHE A 55 -14.57 -3.22 2.73
N VAL A 56 -13.59 -2.74 1.96
CA VAL A 56 -13.32 -1.31 1.80
C VAL A 56 -14.02 -0.79 0.54
N ASN A 57 -14.91 0.19 0.69
CA ASN A 57 -15.62 0.82 -0.41
C ASN A 57 -14.69 1.75 -1.20
N THR A 58 -14.59 1.48 -2.51
CA THR A 58 -13.75 2.19 -3.47
C THR A 58 -14.55 3.01 -4.49
N SER A 59 -15.88 2.98 -4.39
CA SER A 59 -16.76 3.69 -5.32
C SER A 59 -16.43 5.18 -5.41
N THR A 60 -16.63 5.76 -6.58
CA THR A 60 -16.41 7.19 -6.83
C THR A 60 -17.16 8.05 -5.82
N ASN A 61 -16.46 9.01 -5.20
CA ASN A 61 -17.00 9.87 -4.15
C ASN A 61 -17.47 9.12 -2.89
N ASN A 62 -17.03 7.86 -2.69
CA ASN A 62 -17.45 7.00 -1.59
C ASN A 62 -18.98 6.86 -1.55
N ASN A 63 -19.58 6.47 -2.67
CA ASN A 63 -21.01 6.29 -2.79
C ASN A 63 -21.46 4.98 -2.12
N HIS A 64 -22.01 5.09 -0.90
CA HIS A 64 -22.49 3.94 -0.14
C HIS A 64 -23.73 3.26 -0.75
N GLN A 65 -24.44 3.91 -1.68
CA GLN A 65 -25.58 3.31 -2.39
C GLN A 65 -25.14 2.45 -3.60
N LYS A 66 -23.93 2.69 -4.12
CA LYS A 66 -23.35 1.94 -5.23
C LYS A 66 -21.91 1.55 -4.88
N PRO A 67 -21.71 0.79 -3.80
CA PRO A 67 -20.38 0.47 -3.34
C PRO A 67 -19.67 -0.43 -4.35
N VAL A 68 -18.34 -0.32 -4.35
CA VAL A 68 -17.44 -1.16 -5.14
C VAL A 68 -16.36 -1.66 -4.20
N ALA A 69 -16.14 -2.97 -4.17
CA ALA A 69 -15.00 -3.57 -3.47
C ALA A 69 -13.94 -3.96 -4.50
N LEU A 70 -12.67 -3.75 -4.18
CA LEU A 70 -11.54 -4.23 -4.97
C LEU A 70 -10.67 -5.15 -4.11
N SER A 71 -10.04 -6.17 -4.70
CA SER A 71 -9.08 -7.02 -3.99
C SER A 71 -7.91 -6.22 -3.41
N GLU A 72 -7.42 -5.20 -4.14
CA GLU A 72 -6.43 -4.22 -3.65
C GLU A 72 -6.89 -3.57 -2.34
N SER A 73 -8.12 -3.05 -2.34
CA SER A 73 -8.69 -2.36 -1.18
C SER A 73 -8.95 -3.31 0.00
N GLN A 74 -9.25 -4.58 -0.31
CA GLN A 74 -9.39 -5.63 0.69
C GLN A 74 -8.06 -5.89 1.40
N GLY A 75 -6.99 -6.05 0.62
CA GLY A 75 -5.62 -6.20 1.13
C GLY A 75 -5.18 -5.01 1.99
N TYR A 76 -5.45 -3.78 1.56
CA TYR A 76 -5.19 -2.59 2.39
C TYR A 76 -6.01 -2.58 3.68
N GLY A 77 -7.29 -2.95 3.63
CA GLY A 77 -8.12 -3.01 4.82
C GLY A 77 -7.58 -3.99 5.85
N MET A 78 -7.21 -5.19 5.41
CA MET A 78 -6.57 -6.20 6.25
C MET A 78 -5.26 -5.69 6.86
N TRP A 79 -4.41 -5.04 6.06
CA TRP A 79 -3.15 -4.48 6.56
C TRP A 79 -3.34 -3.35 7.57
N ILE A 80 -4.25 -2.41 7.29
CA ILE A 80 -4.59 -1.32 8.22
C ILE A 80 -5.15 -1.86 9.53
N THR A 81 -6.00 -2.89 9.48
CA THR A 81 -6.52 -3.54 10.69
C THR A 81 -5.40 -4.17 11.51
N ILE A 82 -4.37 -4.77 10.90
CA ILE A 82 -3.19 -5.27 11.63
C ILE A 82 -2.41 -4.13 12.31
N MET A 83 -2.13 -3.04 11.59
CA MET A 83 -1.44 -1.88 12.15
C MET A 83 -2.22 -1.26 13.32
N ALA A 84 -3.55 -1.17 13.19
CA ALA A 84 -4.43 -0.70 14.26
C ALA A 84 -4.49 -1.66 15.45
N ALA A 85 -4.49 -2.98 15.20
CA ALA A 85 -4.49 -4.01 16.24
C ALA A 85 -3.20 -4.00 17.07
N LYS A 86 -2.03 -3.78 16.44
CA LYS A 86 -0.75 -3.58 17.14
C LYS A 86 -0.77 -2.41 18.13
N LYS A 87 -1.65 -1.43 17.90
CA LYS A 87 -1.86 -0.25 18.77
C LYS A 87 -3.08 -0.37 19.69
N GLY A 88 -3.77 -1.51 19.69
CA GLY A 88 -4.97 -1.76 20.51
C GLY A 88 -6.24 -1.06 20.00
N TRP A 89 -6.27 -0.62 18.74
CA TRP A 89 -7.43 0.10 18.17
C TRP A 89 -8.36 -0.79 17.34
N ALA A 90 -7.90 -1.97 16.94
CA ALA A 90 -8.70 -2.97 16.27
C ALA A 90 -8.56 -4.33 16.95
N SER A 91 -9.56 -5.17 16.78
CA SER A 91 -9.62 -6.51 17.35
C SER A 91 -9.34 -7.60 16.30
N ARG A 92 -9.10 -8.82 16.76
CA ARG A 92 -9.07 -10.01 15.89
C ARG A 92 -10.37 -10.17 15.11
N GLN A 93 -11.50 -9.83 15.72
CA GLN A 93 -12.82 -9.96 15.08
C GLN A 93 -12.95 -9.00 13.89
N ASP A 94 -12.42 -7.78 13.98
CA ASP A 94 -12.43 -6.82 12.87
C ASP A 94 -11.63 -7.36 11.68
N PHE A 95 -10.48 -8.00 11.95
CA PHE A 95 -9.68 -8.64 10.91
C PHE A 95 -10.37 -9.87 10.31
N ASP A 96 -10.96 -10.73 11.16
CA ASP A 96 -11.69 -11.91 10.73
C ASP A 96 -12.85 -11.56 9.79
N ARG A 97 -13.48 -10.37 9.95
CA ARG A 97 -14.51 -9.91 9.02
C ARG A 97 -13.97 -9.68 7.60
N PHE A 98 -12.77 -9.11 7.47
CA PHE A 98 -12.13 -8.98 6.16
C PHE A 98 -11.73 -10.34 5.59
N VAL A 99 -11.21 -11.25 6.42
CA VAL A 99 -10.89 -12.63 5.99
C VAL A 99 -12.14 -13.35 5.47
N ASN A 100 -13.26 -13.28 6.18
CA ASN A 100 -14.51 -13.91 5.78
C ASN A 100 -15.07 -13.33 4.47
N TYR A 101 -14.96 -12.01 4.28
CA TYR A 101 -15.37 -11.38 3.04
C TYR A 101 -14.51 -11.87 1.86
N TRP A 102 -13.19 -11.91 2.01
CA TRP A 102 -12.28 -12.46 1.00
C TRP A 102 -12.62 -13.91 0.67
N LEU A 103 -12.76 -14.78 1.67
CA LEU A 103 -13.10 -16.20 1.47
C LEU A 103 -14.41 -16.41 0.70
N ALA A 104 -15.37 -15.49 0.85
CA ALA A 104 -16.66 -15.51 0.16
C ALA A 104 -16.61 -14.95 -1.28
N HIS A 105 -15.53 -14.26 -1.67
CA HIS A 105 -15.36 -13.64 -2.99
C HIS A 105 -14.04 -14.09 -3.65
N ARG A 106 -13.71 -15.37 -3.44
CA ARG A 106 -12.57 -16.01 -4.09
C ARG A 106 -12.85 -16.21 -5.57
N ASP A 107 -11.79 -16.09 -6.35
CA ASP A 107 -11.81 -16.31 -7.77
C ASP A 107 -11.72 -17.80 -8.11
N TYR A 108 -12.12 -18.13 -9.34
CA TYR A 108 -12.01 -19.46 -9.89
C TYR A 108 -11.05 -19.42 -11.09
N VAL A 109 -10.54 -20.57 -11.51
CA VAL A 109 -9.66 -20.67 -12.68
C VAL A 109 -10.07 -21.85 -13.56
N GLY A 110 -9.36 -22.04 -14.67
CA GLY A 110 -9.67 -23.06 -15.68
C GLY A 110 -10.55 -22.52 -16.81
N ASP A 111 -10.65 -23.29 -17.89
CA ASP A 111 -11.30 -22.86 -19.15
C ASP A 111 -12.78 -22.47 -18.99
N GLN A 112 -13.45 -22.99 -17.97
CA GLN A 112 -14.84 -22.68 -17.64
C GLN A 112 -14.97 -21.94 -16.30
N HIS A 113 -13.86 -21.44 -15.75
CA HIS A 113 -13.81 -20.72 -14.48
C HIS A 113 -14.47 -21.50 -13.32
N GLN A 114 -14.10 -22.76 -13.19
CA GLN A 114 -14.75 -23.75 -12.34
C GLN A 114 -13.87 -24.29 -11.22
N THR A 115 -12.55 -24.09 -11.30
CA THR A 115 -11.61 -24.59 -10.29
C THR A 115 -11.47 -23.55 -9.19
N PRO A 116 -11.89 -23.84 -7.94
CA PRO A 116 -11.81 -22.87 -6.86
C PRO A 116 -10.34 -22.59 -6.48
N THR A 117 -10.04 -21.33 -6.19
CA THR A 117 -8.73 -20.90 -5.68
C THR A 117 -8.88 -20.15 -4.35
N TYR A 118 -7.77 -19.70 -3.80
CA TYR A 118 -7.67 -18.72 -2.72
C TYR A 118 -7.44 -17.30 -3.24
N LEU A 119 -7.23 -17.10 -4.54
CA LEU A 119 -7.18 -15.75 -5.13
C LEU A 119 -8.52 -15.04 -4.92
N MET A 120 -8.51 -13.72 -4.91
CA MET A 120 -9.72 -12.90 -4.79
C MET A 120 -10.11 -12.36 -6.16
N SER A 121 -11.39 -12.49 -6.54
CA SER A 121 -11.90 -11.78 -7.71
C SER A 121 -11.62 -10.28 -7.55
N TRP A 122 -11.10 -9.63 -8.58
CA TRP A 122 -10.49 -8.32 -8.40
C TRP A 122 -11.48 -7.20 -8.07
N ARG A 123 -12.76 -7.35 -8.46
CA ARG A 123 -13.81 -6.35 -8.27
C ARG A 123 -15.17 -6.95 -7.96
N GLN A 124 -15.86 -6.39 -6.96
CA GLN A 124 -17.26 -6.70 -6.64
C GLN A 124 -18.12 -5.43 -6.64
N TYR A 125 -19.35 -5.54 -7.15
CA TYR A 125 -20.28 -4.41 -7.30
C TYR A 125 -21.72 -4.88 -7.49
N TYR A 126 -22.67 -3.95 -7.37
CA TYR A 126 -24.05 -4.20 -7.80
C TYR A 126 -24.20 -4.06 -9.31
N ASN A 127 -24.61 -5.13 -9.98
CA ASN A 127 -24.94 -5.09 -11.41
C ASN A 127 -26.26 -4.32 -11.67
N ARG A 128 -26.65 -4.19 -12.95
CA ARG A 128 -27.89 -3.52 -13.37
C ARG A 128 -29.18 -4.16 -12.81
N HIS A 129 -29.10 -5.38 -12.30
CA HIS A 129 -30.20 -6.13 -11.69
C HIS A 129 -30.16 -6.07 -10.16
N HIS A 130 -29.36 -5.16 -9.57
CA HIS A 130 -29.19 -5.01 -8.13
C HIS A 130 -28.65 -6.26 -7.42
N GLN A 131 -27.94 -7.12 -8.14
CA GLN A 131 -27.27 -8.29 -7.57
C GLN A 131 -25.82 -7.94 -7.26
N TRP A 132 -25.35 -8.34 -6.08
CA TRP A 132 -23.94 -8.27 -5.74
C TRP A 132 -23.19 -9.35 -6.52
N VAL A 133 -22.34 -8.94 -7.46
CA VAL A 133 -21.58 -9.83 -8.34
C VAL A 133 -20.09 -9.53 -8.24
N ALA A 134 -19.27 -10.50 -8.65
CA ALA A 134 -17.84 -10.36 -8.82
C ALA A 134 -17.49 -10.41 -10.31
N ASP A 135 -16.54 -9.60 -10.74
CA ASP A 135 -15.88 -9.82 -12.03
C ASP A 135 -14.92 -11.00 -11.92
N VAL A 136 -14.82 -11.76 -13.01
CA VAL A 136 -13.87 -12.86 -13.20
C VAL A 136 -12.44 -12.32 -13.15
N ASN A 137 -11.52 -13.13 -12.61
CA ASN A 137 -10.07 -12.92 -12.55
C ASN A 137 -9.59 -12.16 -11.30
N SER A 138 -8.37 -12.46 -10.91
CA SER A 138 -7.65 -11.84 -9.81
C SER A 138 -6.93 -10.55 -10.21
N ALA A 139 -6.41 -9.86 -9.18
CA ALA A 139 -5.40 -8.82 -9.34
C ALA A 139 -4.33 -9.02 -8.27
N THR A 140 -3.11 -9.29 -8.74
CA THR A 140 -2.02 -9.83 -7.92
C THR A 140 -1.60 -8.94 -6.76
N ASP A 141 -1.73 -7.62 -6.87
CA ASP A 141 -1.43 -6.72 -5.75
C ASP A 141 -2.40 -6.93 -4.59
N GLY A 142 -3.69 -7.14 -4.87
CA GLY A 142 -4.68 -7.50 -3.85
C GLY A 142 -4.32 -8.79 -3.13
N ASP A 143 -4.05 -9.85 -3.88
CA ASP A 143 -3.73 -11.17 -3.33
C ASP A 143 -2.44 -11.16 -2.49
N VAL A 144 -1.39 -10.51 -2.98
CA VAL A 144 -0.12 -10.37 -2.26
C VAL A 144 -0.28 -9.57 -0.95
N TYR A 145 -1.13 -8.53 -0.93
CA TYR A 145 -1.44 -7.81 0.31
C TYR A 145 -2.26 -8.64 1.30
N ILE A 146 -3.26 -9.39 0.81
CA ILE A 146 -4.08 -10.29 1.64
C ILE A 146 -3.18 -11.35 2.30
N ASP A 147 -2.29 -11.97 1.53
CA ASP A 147 -1.36 -12.98 2.01
C ASP A 147 -0.41 -12.42 3.09
N MET A 148 0.20 -11.27 2.83
CA MET A 148 1.03 -10.58 3.83
C MET A 148 0.26 -10.27 5.12
N ALA A 149 -0.98 -9.78 5.00
CA ALA A 149 -1.80 -9.47 6.16
C ALA A 149 -2.16 -10.73 6.96
N LEU A 150 -2.42 -11.87 6.30
CA LEU A 150 -2.60 -13.17 6.97
C LEU A 150 -1.33 -13.64 7.70
N ALA A 151 -0.16 -13.51 7.07
CA ALA A 151 1.12 -13.82 7.71
C ALA A 151 1.36 -12.95 8.96
N GLN A 152 1.00 -11.67 8.90
CA GLN A 152 1.12 -10.74 10.03
C GLN A 152 0.06 -11.03 11.11
N ALA A 153 -1.16 -11.42 10.72
CA ALA A 153 -2.20 -11.86 11.65
C ALA A 153 -1.77 -13.06 12.49
N ALA A 154 -1.05 -14.01 11.88
CA ALA A 154 -0.50 -15.15 12.59
C ALA A 154 0.52 -14.75 13.67
N ARG A 155 1.26 -13.67 13.48
CA ARG A 155 2.18 -13.11 14.48
C ARG A 155 1.44 -12.30 15.55
N GLN A 156 0.41 -11.55 15.16
CA GLN A 156 -0.38 -10.70 16.05
C GLN A 156 -1.26 -11.50 17.01
N TRP A 157 -1.82 -12.63 16.57
CA TRP A 157 -2.74 -13.45 17.37
C TRP A 157 -2.29 -14.91 17.47
N PRO A 158 -1.37 -15.23 18.40
CA PRO A 158 -0.80 -16.58 18.55
C PRO A 158 -1.85 -17.69 18.71
N SER A 159 -2.97 -17.41 19.39
CA SER A 159 -4.06 -18.38 19.61
C SER A 159 -4.81 -18.81 18.35
N LYS A 160 -4.68 -18.06 17.25
CA LYS A 160 -5.28 -18.38 15.94
C LYS A 160 -4.23 -18.46 14.83
N ALA A 161 -2.95 -18.55 15.20
CA ALA A 161 -1.85 -18.44 14.26
C ALA A 161 -1.87 -19.52 13.18
N ASP A 162 -2.19 -20.77 13.54
CA ASP A 162 -2.19 -21.88 12.58
C ASP A 162 -3.27 -21.75 11.52
N TYR A 163 -4.43 -21.18 11.88
CA TYR A 163 -5.49 -20.86 10.93
C TYR A 163 -5.01 -19.83 9.89
N TYR A 164 -4.45 -18.70 10.34
CA TYR A 164 -3.97 -17.66 9.42
C TYR A 164 -2.77 -18.14 8.59
N ARG A 165 -1.83 -18.90 9.17
CA ARG A 165 -0.72 -19.51 8.41
C ARG A 165 -1.22 -20.49 7.36
N SER A 166 -2.25 -21.28 7.67
CA SER A 166 -2.86 -22.20 6.71
C SER A 166 -3.45 -21.46 5.52
N LEU A 167 -4.18 -20.37 5.78
CA LEU A 167 -4.73 -19.52 4.73
C LEU A 167 -3.65 -18.84 3.89
N ALA A 168 -2.64 -18.25 4.53
CA ALA A 168 -1.48 -17.64 3.86
C ALA A 168 -0.78 -18.65 2.94
N LYS A 169 -0.48 -19.86 3.42
CA LYS A 169 0.17 -20.90 2.60
C LYS A 169 -0.66 -21.31 1.37
N LYS A 170 -1.98 -21.39 1.50
CA LYS A 170 -2.86 -21.75 0.39
C LYS A 170 -2.93 -20.62 -0.65
N LEU A 171 -3.11 -19.38 -0.19
CA LEU A 171 -3.08 -18.20 -1.05
C LEU A 171 -1.73 -18.07 -1.77
N SER A 172 -0.61 -18.15 -1.03
CA SER A 172 0.74 -18.15 -1.61
C SER A 172 0.93 -19.21 -2.69
N SER A 173 0.40 -20.42 -2.47
CA SER A 173 0.47 -21.51 -3.44
C SER A 173 -0.29 -21.16 -4.72
N ASP A 174 -1.48 -20.58 -4.59
CA ASP A 174 -2.30 -20.19 -5.74
C ASP A 174 -1.71 -18.99 -6.50
N ILE A 175 -1.14 -17.99 -5.80
CA ILE A 175 -0.40 -16.89 -6.45
C ILE A 175 0.75 -17.46 -7.30
N LEU A 176 1.55 -18.38 -6.75
CA LEU A 176 2.66 -19.00 -7.50
C LEU A 176 2.20 -19.97 -8.60
N ALA A 177 0.96 -20.46 -8.55
CA ALA A 177 0.40 -21.35 -9.56
C ALA A 177 -0.20 -20.57 -10.75
N TYR A 178 -0.90 -19.46 -10.47
CA TYR A 178 -1.74 -18.79 -11.46
C TYR A 178 -1.27 -17.36 -11.79
N GLU A 179 -0.49 -16.71 -10.92
CA GLU A 179 -0.04 -15.33 -11.11
C GLU A 179 1.49 -15.22 -11.25
N TYR A 180 2.15 -16.29 -11.71
CA TYR A 180 3.61 -16.35 -11.81
C TYR A 180 4.08 -16.71 -13.22
N ASN A 181 5.02 -15.92 -13.74
CA ASN A 181 5.68 -16.19 -15.00
C ASN A 181 7.07 -16.82 -14.78
N PRO A 182 7.26 -18.14 -15.03
CA PRO A 182 8.56 -18.80 -14.86
C PRO A 182 9.67 -18.31 -15.81
N GLN A 183 9.33 -17.73 -16.97
CA GLN A 183 10.31 -17.22 -17.93
C GLN A 183 10.97 -15.94 -17.42
N THR A 184 10.17 -15.02 -16.87
CA THR A 184 10.64 -13.75 -16.27
C THR A 184 11.02 -13.92 -14.80
N ARG A 185 10.52 -14.98 -14.14
CA ARG A 185 10.58 -15.21 -12.69
C ARG A 185 9.87 -14.11 -11.89
N ALA A 186 8.92 -13.42 -12.48
CA ALA A 186 8.15 -12.36 -11.85
C ALA A 186 6.69 -12.78 -11.71
N LEU A 187 5.97 -12.13 -10.80
CA LEU A 187 4.52 -12.22 -10.80
C LEU A 187 3.93 -11.51 -12.03
N THR A 188 2.81 -12.01 -12.52
CA THR A 188 1.96 -11.33 -13.50
C THR A 188 1.10 -10.27 -12.78
N VAL A 189 0.24 -9.56 -13.52
CA VAL A 189 -0.65 -8.53 -12.93
C VAL A 189 -2.02 -9.08 -12.49
N GLY A 190 -2.23 -10.38 -12.68
CA GLY A 190 -3.44 -11.15 -12.40
C GLY A 190 -3.38 -12.52 -13.07
N ASP A 191 -4.25 -13.42 -12.67
CA ASP A 191 -4.34 -14.79 -13.20
C ASP A 191 -4.84 -14.89 -14.65
N TRP A 192 -5.55 -13.86 -15.14
CA TRP A 192 -5.93 -13.70 -16.53
C TRP A 192 -4.74 -13.54 -17.50
N VAL A 193 -3.56 -13.25 -16.97
CA VAL A 193 -2.33 -13.12 -17.75
C VAL A 193 -1.62 -14.47 -17.82
N THR A 194 -2.03 -15.28 -18.80
CA THR A 194 -1.45 -16.61 -19.06
C THR A 194 -0.31 -16.56 -20.09
N LYS A 195 0.37 -17.69 -20.32
CA LYS A 195 1.50 -17.82 -21.28
C LYS A 195 1.18 -17.33 -22.70
N ASP A 196 -0.08 -17.45 -23.12
CA ASP A 196 -0.54 -17.12 -24.47
C ASP A 196 -1.05 -15.66 -24.53
N SER A 197 -1.13 -14.97 -23.38
CA SER A 197 -1.53 -13.58 -23.30
C SER A 197 -0.44 -12.66 -23.87
N PRO A 198 -0.80 -11.62 -24.65
CA PRO A 198 0.17 -10.58 -25.05
C PRO A 198 0.73 -9.83 -23.84
N TYR A 199 0.08 -9.92 -22.68
CA TYR A 199 0.50 -9.32 -21.42
C TYR A 199 1.40 -10.23 -20.58
N TRP A 200 1.77 -11.43 -21.06
CA TRP A 200 2.52 -12.42 -20.27
C TRP A 200 3.80 -11.86 -19.62
N ARG A 201 4.40 -10.85 -20.24
CA ARG A 201 5.64 -10.19 -19.81
C ARG A 201 5.42 -8.83 -19.16
N LEU A 202 4.18 -8.47 -18.87
CA LEU A 202 3.82 -7.24 -18.22
C LEU A 202 4.14 -7.35 -16.73
N MET A 203 4.77 -6.32 -16.20
CA MET A 203 4.97 -6.14 -14.77
C MET A 203 4.38 -4.80 -14.36
N ARG A 204 3.55 -4.78 -13.32
CA ARG A 204 3.12 -3.56 -12.64
C ARG A 204 4.15 -3.23 -11.57
N THR A 205 4.78 -2.05 -11.62
CA THR A 205 5.97 -1.80 -10.79
C THR A 205 5.66 -1.65 -9.30
N SER A 206 4.42 -1.29 -8.96
CA SER A 206 3.96 -1.23 -7.57
C SER A 206 3.87 -2.60 -6.91
N ASP A 207 3.91 -3.68 -7.69
CA ASP A 207 3.81 -5.05 -7.19
C ASP A 207 5.18 -5.59 -6.78
N VAL A 208 6.25 -4.80 -7.01
CA VAL A 208 7.58 -5.12 -6.49
C VAL A 208 7.60 -4.78 -5.00
N MET A 209 7.33 -5.78 -4.16
CA MET A 209 7.17 -5.62 -2.70
C MET A 209 8.17 -6.48 -1.90
N PRO A 210 9.46 -6.10 -1.78
CA PRO A 210 10.49 -6.95 -1.18
C PRO A 210 10.22 -7.43 0.25
N PHE A 211 9.69 -6.54 1.10
CA PHE A 211 9.29 -6.90 2.47
C PHE A 211 8.20 -7.98 2.49
N VAL A 212 7.23 -7.87 1.58
CA VAL A 212 6.16 -8.86 1.45
C VAL A 212 6.73 -10.19 1.00
N PHE A 213 7.51 -10.21 -0.10
CA PHE A 213 8.06 -11.45 -0.63
C PHE A 213 8.98 -12.17 0.37
N LYS A 214 9.77 -11.42 1.16
CA LYS A 214 10.56 -11.98 2.26
C LYS A 214 9.66 -12.60 3.34
N THR A 215 8.60 -11.90 3.74
CA THR A 215 7.59 -12.39 4.70
C THR A 215 6.92 -13.68 4.21
N LEU A 216 6.58 -13.76 2.91
CA LEU A 216 5.96 -14.95 2.31
C LEU A 216 6.96 -16.12 2.23
N ALA A 217 8.22 -15.87 1.88
CA ALA A 217 9.27 -16.89 1.92
C ALA A 217 9.44 -17.49 3.33
N GLU A 218 9.47 -16.65 4.37
CA GLU A 218 9.55 -17.10 5.77
C GLU A 218 8.31 -17.90 6.20
N THR A 219 7.12 -17.44 5.82
CA THR A 219 5.84 -18.04 6.26
C THR A 219 5.56 -19.38 5.58
N THR A 220 5.93 -19.50 4.30
CA THR A 220 5.64 -20.67 3.49
C THR A 220 6.78 -21.68 3.45
N GLY A 221 8.03 -21.23 3.58
CA GLY A 221 9.22 -22.03 3.29
C GLY A 221 9.48 -22.23 1.80
N ASP A 222 8.74 -21.57 0.90
CA ASP A 222 8.90 -21.71 -0.55
C ASP A 222 9.94 -20.70 -1.10
N SER A 223 11.09 -21.24 -1.52
CA SER A 223 12.20 -20.45 -2.08
C SER A 223 11.86 -19.70 -3.38
N ARG A 224 10.75 -20.03 -4.05
CA ARG A 224 10.27 -19.28 -5.22
C ARG A 224 9.95 -17.83 -4.87
N TRP A 225 9.53 -17.52 -3.65
CA TRP A 225 9.32 -16.14 -3.20
C TRP A 225 10.60 -15.31 -3.18
N GLN A 226 11.74 -15.91 -2.81
CA GLN A 226 13.05 -15.25 -2.92
C GLN A 226 13.43 -15.04 -4.39
N THR A 227 13.10 -16.01 -5.25
CA THR A 227 13.31 -15.91 -6.70
C THR A 227 12.50 -14.77 -7.31
N VAL A 228 11.22 -14.65 -6.95
CA VAL A 228 10.32 -13.55 -7.33
C VAL A 228 10.87 -12.21 -6.87
N ASN A 229 11.24 -12.10 -5.59
CA ASN A 229 11.83 -10.89 -5.02
C ASN A 229 13.04 -10.41 -5.82
N ASN A 230 13.99 -11.31 -6.04
CA ASN A 230 15.22 -10.99 -6.75
C ASN A 230 14.95 -10.54 -8.19
N ALA A 231 14.12 -11.29 -8.93
CA ALA A 231 13.83 -10.99 -10.33
C ALA A 231 13.08 -9.67 -10.49
N MET A 232 12.01 -9.45 -9.72
CA MET A 232 11.22 -8.22 -9.81
C MET A 232 12.02 -7.00 -9.35
N LEU A 233 12.83 -7.12 -8.29
CA LEU A 233 13.70 -6.03 -7.84
C LEU A 233 14.76 -5.69 -8.89
N ASP A 234 15.39 -6.68 -9.54
CA ASP A 234 16.33 -6.43 -10.63
C ASP A 234 15.70 -5.67 -11.81
N ARG A 235 14.43 -5.95 -12.13
CA ARG A 235 13.65 -5.20 -13.14
C ARG A 235 13.31 -3.79 -12.70
N LEU A 236 12.96 -3.60 -11.43
CA LEU A 236 12.74 -2.26 -10.88
C LEU A 236 14.04 -1.44 -10.93
N VAL A 237 15.17 -2.06 -10.61
CA VAL A 237 16.49 -1.42 -10.74
C VAL A 237 16.73 -1.06 -12.20
N ASP A 238 16.53 -1.97 -13.17
CA ASP A 238 16.65 -1.68 -14.63
C ASP A 238 15.86 -0.46 -15.07
N LEU A 239 14.60 -0.34 -14.65
CA LEU A 239 13.76 0.82 -14.96
C LEU A 239 14.34 2.09 -14.33
N SER A 240 14.71 2.03 -13.05
CA SER A 240 15.26 3.18 -12.32
C SER A 240 16.58 3.69 -12.93
N ARG A 241 17.42 2.83 -13.54
CA ARG A 241 18.68 3.27 -14.20
C ARG A 241 18.45 4.09 -15.45
N GLN A 242 17.30 3.95 -16.12
CA GLN A 242 17.04 4.57 -17.42
C GLN A 242 16.91 6.10 -17.35
N HIS A 243 16.64 6.66 -16.16
CA HIS A 243 16.44 8.09 -15.98
C HIS A 243 17.16 8.60 -14.73
N GLN A 244 17.62 9.85 -14.74
CA GLN A 244 18.32 10.45 -13.58
C GLN A 244 17.42 10.57 -12.34
N THR A 245 16.11 10.70 -12.55
CA THR A 245 15.09 10.84 -11.49
C THR A 245 14.92 9.57 -10.65
N GLY A 246 15.28 8.40 -11.21
CA GLY A 246 15.00 7.10 -10.60
C GLY A 246 13.52 6.69 -10.62
N LEU A 247 12.63 7.52 -11.17
CA LEU A 247 11.22 7.21 -11.33
C LEU A 247 11.02 5.99 -12.25
N VAL A 248 10.00 5.21 -11.95
CA VAL A 248 9.60 4.02 -12.71
C VAL A 248 8.17 4.19 -13.22
N SER A 249 7.81 3.49 -14.29
CA SER A 249 6.48 3.58 -14.90
C SER A 249 5.47 2.69 -14.21
N ASP A 250 4.18 3.02 -14.25
CA ASP A 250 3.09 2.18 -13.75
C ASP A 250 3.22 0.72 -14.22
N PHE A 251 3.47 0.54 -15.52
CA PHE A 251 3.68 -0.76 -16.13
C PHE A 251 4.96 -0.80 -16.97
N ALA A 252 5.58 -1.97 -17.04
CA ALA A 252 6.74 -2.25 -17.85
C ALA A 252 6.66 -3.62 -18.54
N TRP A 253 7.23 -3.70 -19.74
CA TRP A 253 7.56 -4.96 -20.38
C TRP A 253 8.88 -5.49 -19.84
N ILE A 254 8.89 -6.72 -19.35
CA ILE A 254 10.08 -7.33 -18.75
C ILE A 254 10.52 -8.62 -19.44
N THR A 255 11.81 -8.90 -19.31
CA THR A 255 12.46 -10.13 -19.72
C THR A 255 13.28 -10.65 -18.54
N ARG A 256 13.89 -11.83 -18.69
CA ARG A 256 14.85 -12.34 -17.70
C ARG A 256 16.03 -11.39 -17.45
N ASN A 257 16.36 -10.48 -18.39
CA ASN A 257 17.55 -9.61 -18.30
C ASN A 257 17.28 -8.12 -18.57
N SER A 258 16.06 -7.69 -18.83
CA SER A 258 15.76 -6.29 -19.17
C SER A 258 14.35 -5.87 -18.82
N ALA A 259 14.13 -4.57 -18.65
CA ALA A 259 12.82 -3.96 -18.47
C ALA A 259 12.70 -2.68 -19.33
N LYS A 260 11.50 -2.38 -19.83
CA LYS A 260 11.21 -1.09 -20.48
C LYS A 260 9.77 -0.64 -20.17
N PRO A 261 9.52 0.65 -19.97
CA PRO A 261 8.16 1.18 -19.83
C PRO A 261 7.26 0.76 -21.00
N VAL A 262 5.98 0.54 -20.72
CA VAL A 262 4.99 0.29 -21.77
C VAL A 262 4.66 1.57 -22.55
N LYS A 263 3.97 1.43 -23.68
CA LYS A 263 3.43 2.60 -24.41
C LYS A 263 2.17 3.13 -23.71
N PRO A 264 1.79 4.40 -23.93
CA PRO A 264 0.49 4.91 -23.49
C PRO A 264 -0.68 4.01 -23.92
N LYS A 265 -1.69 3.84 -23.06
CA LYS A 265 -2.91 3.06 -23.30
C LYS A 265 -2.65 1.58 -23.62
N THR A 266 -1.58 1.02 -23.07
CA THR A 266 -1.32 -0.42 -23.21
C THR A 266 -2.30 -1.22 -22.35
N ILE A 267 -2.68 -0.69 -21.18
CA ILE A 267 -3.52 -1.36 -20.18
C ILE A 267 -4.74 -0.52 -19.83
N SER A 268 -4.53 0.74 -19.43
CA SER A 268 -5.60 1.52 -18.80
C SER A 268 -5.63 2.97 -19.28
N THR A 269 -4.51 3.67 -19.20
CA THR A 269 -4.48 5.13 -19.35
C THR A 269 -3.38 5.58 -20.30
N LYS A 270 -3.45 6.84 -20.73
CA LYS A 270 -2.35 7.46 -21.48
C LYS A 270 -1.05 7.60 -20.64
N GLN A 271 -1.10 7.30 -19.33
CA GLN A 271 0.00 7.37 -18.38
C GLN A 271 0.63 6.01 -18.04
N ASP A 272 0.21 4.90 -18.64
CA ASP A 272 0.72 3.55 -18.29
C ASP A 272 2.26 3.43 -18.31
N GLY A 273 2.94 4.19 -19.18
CA GLY A 273 4.41 4.26 -19.27
C GLY A 273 5.06 5.38 -18.45
N SER A 274 4.33 6.04 -17.56
CA SER A 274 4.76 7.17 -16.72
C SER A 274 4.69 6.82 -15.24
N TYR A 275 5.26 7.66 -14.37
CA TYR A 275 5.10 7.53 -12.93
C TYR A 275 3.74 8.10 -12.53
N ASP A 276 2.74 7.24 -12.31
CA ASP A 276 1.36 7.62 -12.05
C ASP A 276 0.74 6.77 -10.90
N PHE A 277 -0.59 6.65 -10.83
CA PHE A 277 -1.35 6.10 -9.71
C PHE A 277 -1.01 4.65 -9.34
N ASN A 278 -0.36 3.85 -10.19
CA ASN A 278 0.21 2.59 -9.74
C ASN A 278 1.59 2.82 -9.11
N ALA A 279 2.52 3.37 -9.88
CA ALA A 279 3.92 3.54 -9.47
C ALA A 279 4.10 4.49 -8.28
N CYS A 280 3.10 5.32 -7.94
CA CYS A 280 3.11 6.20 -6.78
C CYS A 280 3.37 5.44 -5.47
N ARG A 281 3.03 4.16 -5.40
CA ARG A 281 3.25 3.26 -4.25
C ARG A 281 4.71 2.81 -4.07
N VAL A 282 5.52 2.83 -5.13
CA VAL A 282 6.88 2.26 -5.14
C VAL A 282 7.78 2.81 -4.02
N PRO A 283 7.79 4.11 -3.68
CA PRO A 283 8.58 4.61 -2.56
C PRO A 283 8.28 3.89 -1.23
N MET A 284 6.99 3.66 -0.93
CA MET A 284 6.56 2.95 0.27
C MET A 284 6.97 1.48 0.24
N MET A 285 6.88 0.81 -0.92
CA MET A 285 7.29 -0.61 -1.04
C MET A 285 8.78 -0.82 -0.78
N MET A 286 9.61 0.16 -1.12
CA MET A 286 11.07 0.06 -0.93
C MET A 286 11.52 0.44 0.47
N ALA A 287 10.77 1.31 1.17
CA ALA A 287 11.19 1.96 2.41
C ALA A 287 11.53 1.00 3.57
N VAL A 288 10.83 -0.14 3.65
CA VAL A 288 11.02 -1.14 4.71
C VAL A 288 11.98 -2.27 4.31
N SER A 289 12.57 -2.22 3.11
CA SER A 289 13.47 -3.27 2.63
C SER A 289 14.91 -3.03 3.10
N ASP A 290 15.57 -4.08 3.59
CA ASP A 290 17.00 -4.10 3.87
C ASP A 290 17.87 -4.38 2.63
N ASP A 291 17.27 -4.64 1.46
CA ASP A 291 18.00 -4.93 0.23
C ASP A 291 18.66 -3.65 -0.34
N PRO A 292 20.00 -3.63 -0.54
CA PRO A 292 20.70 -2.46 -1.08
C PRO A 292 20.18 -2.00 -2.45
N ARG A 293 19.62 -2.91 -3.27
CA ARG A 293 19.01 -2.58 -4.56
C ARG A 293 17.73 -1.76 -4.38
N ALA A 294 16.87 -2.15 -3.45
CA ALA A 294 15.65 -1.40 -3.11
C ALA A 294 16.00 -0.01 -2.60
N GLN A 295 16.99 0.07 -1.70
CA GLN A 295 17.48 1.33 -1.16
C GLN A 295 18.10 2.25 -2.22
N LYS A 296 18.80 1.68 -3.20
CA LYS A 296 19.33 2.43 -4.34
C LYS A 296 18.23 3.06 -5.21
N VAL A 297 17.17 2.30 -5.50
CA VAL A 297 16.01 2.80 -6.26
C VAL A 297 15.32 3.92 -5.46
N LEU A 298 15.05 3.65 -4.18
CA LEU A 298 14.35 4.58 -3.30
C LEU A 298 15.08 5.92 -3.15
N ARG A 299 16.37 5.90 -2.77
CA ARG A 299 17.16 7.12 -2.56
C ARG A 299 17.25 7.98 -3.82
N LYS A 300 17.22 7.37 -5.01
CA LYS A 300 17.22 8.10 -6.28
C LYS A 300 15.90 8.86 -6.47
N MET A 301 14.76 8.21 -6.20
CA MET A 301 13.44 8.84 -6.23
C MET A 301 13.31 9.94 -5.16
N LEU A 302 13.73 9.68 -3.92
CA LEU A 302 13.71 10.68 -2.84
C LEU A 302 14.58 11.89 -3.19
N ARG A 303 15.76 11.69 -3.78
CA ARG A 303 16.58 12.79 -4.29
C ARG A 303 15.86 13.58 -5.37
N PHE A 304 15.17 12.94 -6.31
CA PHE A 304 14.39 13.67 -7.31
C PHE A 304 13.30 14.53 -6.66
N PHE A 305 12.52 13.95 -5.75
CA PHE A 305 11.42 14.65 -5.08
C PHE A 305 11.91 15.76 -4.15
N SER A 306 13.06 15.60 -3.49
CA SER A 306 13.60 16.60 -2.56
C SER A 306 14.00 17.91 -3.25
N HIS A 307 14.20 17.89 -4.57
CA HIS A 307 14.47 19.08 -5.39
C HIS A 307 13.21 19.66 -6.04
N GLN A 308 12.03 19.09 -5.80
CA GLN A 308 10.77 19.65 -6.31
C GLN A 308 10.23 20.71 -5.36
N GLN A 309 9.75 21.82 -5.91
CA GLN A 309 9.03 22.84 -5.13
C GLN A 309 7.79 22.25 -4.44
N TYR A 310 7.08 21.34 -5.12
CA TYR A 310 5.98 20.55 -4.57
C TYR A 310 5.78 19.28 -5.41
N VAL A 311 5.20 18.24 -4.81
CA VAL A 311 4.94 16.96 -5.47
C VAL A 311 3.56 16.96 -6.15
N THR A 312 3.50 16.73 -7.46
CA THR A 312 2.25 16.57 -8.22
C THR A 312 1.80 15.12 -8.38
N ALA A 313 0.53 14.94 -8.74
CA ALA A 313 -0.07 13.63 -9.01
C ALA A 313 0.30 13.07 -10.40
N GLY A 314 1.60 12.91 -10.66
CA GLY A 314 2.10 12.25 -11.87
C GLY A 314 3.26 12.97 -12.55
N TYR A 315 4.20 12.17 -13.06
CA TYR A 315 5.43 12.63 -13.71
C TYR A 315 5.79 11.78 -14.92
N SER A 316 6.34 12.42 -15.96
CA SER A 316 7.14 11.67 -16.93
C SER A 316 8.35 11.07 -16.22
N LEU A 317 8.93 10.00 -16.76
CA LEU A 317 10.10 9.38 -16.15
C LEU A 317 11.34 10.29 -16.17
N SER A 318 11.39 11.28 -17.07
CA SER A 318 12.38 12.36 -17.07
C SER A 318 12.15 13.46 -16.02
N GLY A 319 11.03 13.41 -15.28
CA GLY A 319 10.74 14.33 -14.17
C GLY A 319 9.83 15.51 -14.53
N LYS A 320 9.24 15.55 -15.73
CA LYS A 320 8.25 16.58 -16.09
C LYS A 320 6.93 16.28 -15.40
N ARG A 321 6.39 17.24 -14.65
CA ARG A 321 5.05 17.18 -14.06
C ARG A 321 4.01 16.98 -15.16
N LEU A 322 3.14 15.98 -15.01
CA LEU A 322 2.07 15.70 -15.98
C LEU A 322 0.78 16.47 -15.66
N VAL A 323 0.63 16.87 -14.40
CA VAL A 323 -0.50 17.65 -13.88
C VAL A 323 0.01 18.77 -12.98
N LYS A 324 -0.87 19.69 -12.61
CA LYS A 324 -0.54 20.84 -11.74
C LYS A 324 -0.97 20.65 -10.28
N TYR A 325 -1.80 19.65 -9.97
CA TYR A 325 -2.35 19.42 -8.63
C TYR A 325 -1.56 18.37 -7.85
N GLN A 326 -1.66 18.43 -6.52
CA GLN A 326 -1.11 17.43 -5.59
C GLN A 326 -2.19 16.39 -5.23
N SER A 327 -1.77 15.18 -4.90
CA SER A 327 -2.62 14.10 -4.39
C SER A 327 -1.93 13.43 -3.21
N ALA A 328 -2.72 13.00 -2.23
CA ALA A 328 -2.19 12.28 -1.09
C ALA A 328 -1.69 10.88 -1.49
N SER A 329 -2.23 10.28 -2.56
CA SER A 329 -1.72 9.03 -3.12
C SER A 329 -0.27 9.07 -3.58
N PHE A 330 0.27 10.26 -3.87
CA PHE A 330 1.69 10.44 -4.19
C PHE A 330 2.49 10.89 -2.98
N SER A 331 1.92 11.82 -2.20
CA SER A 331 2.61 12.42 -1.06
C SER A 331 2.74 11.47 0.12
N ALA A 332 1.74 10.60 0.35
CA ALA A 332 1.74 9.65 1.47
C ALA A 332 2.79 8.55 1.31
N PRO A 333 2.98 7.88 0.15
CA PRO A 333 4.09 6.95 -0.03
C PRO A 333 5.48 7.60 0.10
N ILE A 334 5.64 8.85 -0.34
CA ILE A 334 6.90 9.60 -0.18
C ILE A 334 7.13 9.96 1.29
N PHE A 335 6.08 10.43 1.99
CA PHE A 335 6.14 10.70 3.44
C PHE A 335 6.53 9.43 4.21
N PHE A 336 5.85 8.31 3.93
CA PHE A 336 6.18 7.01 4.52
C PHE A 336 7.67 6.70 4.33
N ALA A 337 8.16 6.81 3.09
CA ALA A 337 9.54 6.49 2.80
C ALA A 337 10.55 7.39 3.52
N VAL A 338 10.37 8.71 3.50
CA VAL A 338 11.31 9.62 4.18
C VAL A 338 11.24 9.47 5.71
N SER A 339 10.11 9.07 6.29
CA SER A 339 10.00 8.75 7.72
C SER A 339 10.90 7.58 8.15
N HIS A 340 11.11 6.59 7.27
CA HIS A 340 12.03 5.48 7.52
C HIS A 340 13.50 5.82 7.23
N HIS A 341 13.77 6.92 6.53
CA HIS A 341 15.10 7.33 6.06
C HIS A 341 15.48 8.75 6.51
N ARG A 342 15.08 9.12 7.73
CA ARG A 342 15.42 10.40 8.35
C ARG A 342 16.94 10.55 8.48
N GLY A 343 17.46 11.77 8.28
CA GLY A 343 18.89 12.06 8.38
C GLY A 343 19.73 11.64 7.17
N GLU A 344 19.13 11.09 6.11
CA GLU A 344 19.84 10.71 4.88
C GLU A 344 19.94 11.85 3.83
N GLY A 345 19.62 13.09 4.21
CA GLY A 345 19.69 14.26 3.32
C GLY A 345 18.41 14.55 2.51
N PHE A 346 17.29 13.93 2.88
CA PHE A 346 15.97 14.16 2.26
C PHE A 346 14.91 14.67 3.26
N ASP A 347 15.32 15.13 4.44
CA ASP A 347 14.40 15.51 5.53
C ASP A 347 13.43 16.65 5.16
N ASN A 348 13.76 17.47 4.17
CA ASN A 348 12.83 18.47 3.63
C ASN A 348 11.56 17.83 3.02
N LEU A 349 11.63 16.58 2.58
CA LEU A 349 10.46 15.80 2.18
C LEU A 349 9.58 15.44 3.37
N PHE A 350 10.17 15.12 4.52
CA PHE A 350 9.39 14.83 5.73
C PHE A 350 8.52 16.03 6.10
N ASP A 351 9.07 17.24 6.04
CA ASP A 351 8.30 18.45 6.35
C ASP A 351 7.33 18.85 5.23
N SER A 352 7.77 18.81 3.97
CA SER A 352 6.91 19.20 2.84
C SER A 352 5.74 18.24 2.58
N GLN A 353 5.90 16.94 2.83
CA GLN A 353 4.84 15.96 2.59
C GLN A 353 3.86 15.80 3.75
N LYS A 354 4.17 16.28 4.97
CA LYS A 354 3.25 16.31 6.13
C LYS A 354 1.95 17.04 5.88
N TYR A 355 1.86 17.87 4.84
CA TYR A 355 0.64 18.61 4.52
C TYR A 355 -0.59 17.68 4.39
N ILE A 356 -0.41 16.40 4.04
CA ILE A 356 -1.48 15.39 3.99
C ILE A 356 -2.20 15.20 5.34
N PHE A 357 -1.53 15.53 6.44
CA PHE A 357 -2.08 15.48 7.80
C PHE A 357 -2.58 16.83 8.32
N SER A 358 -2.26 17.92 7.62
CA SER A 358 -2.70 19.28 7.99
C SER A 358 -4.17 19.55 7.66
N ARG A 359 -4.82 18.62 6.93
CA ARG A 359 -6.22 18.70 6.51
C ARG A 359 -6.98 17.46 7.00
N PRO A 360 -8.29 17.56 7.22
CA PRO A 360 -9.11 16.38 7.50
C PRO A 360 -8.94 15.31 6.41
N LEU A 361 -8.91 14.05 6.81
CA LEU A 361 -8.85 12.91 5.90
C LEU A 361 -10.02 13.00 4.90
N THR A 362 -9.72 12.89 3.60
CA THR A 362 -10.77 12.92 2.58
C THR A 362 -11.74 11.76 2.76
N ARG A 363 -13.03 12.03 2.56
CA ARG A 363 -14.11 11.02 2.60
C ARG A 363 -14.68 10.67 1.23
N LYS A 364 -14.06 11.19 0.15
CA LYS A 364 -14.54 11.05 -1.24
C LYS A 364 -13.55 10.33 -2.15
N ASN A 365 -12.29 10.18 -1.72
CA ASN A 365 -11.25 9.51 -2.49
C ASN A 365 -10.65 8.42 -1.62
N TYR A 366 -11.06 7.17 -1.83
CA TYR A 366 -10.60 6.03 -1.04
C TYR A 366 -9.07 5.92 -1.11
N TYR A 367 -8.48 6.14 -2.28
CA TYR A 367 -7.08 5.86 -2.52
C TYR A 367 -6.17 6.89 -1.81
N ASP A 368 -6.51 8.18 -1.91
CA ASP A 368 -5.86 9.23 -1.14
C ASP A 368 -5.97 8.95 0.37
N ALA A 369 -7.17 8.58 0.84
CA ALA A 369 -7.43 8.36 2.27
C ALA A 369 -6.67 7.15 2.81
N THR A 370 -6.74 6.02 2.12
CA THR A 370 -6.11 4.76 2.51
C THR A 370 -4.59 4.91 2.60
N LEU A 371 -3.94 5.46 1.56
CA LEU A 371 -2.49 5.66 1.59
C LEU A 371 -2.06 6.67 2.68
N THR A 372 -2.88 7.70 2.93
CA THR A 372 -2.64 8.64 4.05
C THR A 372 -2.71 7.93 5.40
N VAL A 373 -3.67 7.02 5.61
CA VAL A 373 -3.78 6.25 6.86
C VAL A 373 -2.60 5.30 7.04
N ILE A 374 -2.17 4.60 6.00
CA ILE A 374 -0.97 3.76 6.06
C ILE A 374 0.26 4.61 6.45
N ALA A 375 0.46 5.75 5.79
CA ALA A 375 1.53 6.69 6.10
C ALA A 375 1.45 7.28 7.51
N ALA A 376 0.24 7.51 8.04
CA ALA A 376 0.07 7.96 9.41
C ALA A 376 0.48 6.88 10.41
N LEU A 377 0.02 5.64 10.22
CA LEU A 377 0.17 4.56 11.20
C LEU A 377 1.62 4.09 11.40
N GLU A 378 2.46 4.18 10.35
CA GLU A 378 3.88 3.75 10.40
C GLU A 378 4.88 4.89 10.21
N GLY A 379 4.48 6.01 9.59
CA GLY A 379 5.39 7.12 9.28
C GLY A 379 5.38 8.27 10.28
N LEU A 380 4.37 8.37 11.17
CA LEU A 380 4.37 9.36 12.26
C LEU A 380 5.03 8.72 13.50
N ASN A 381 6.28 9.08 13.77
CA ASN A 381 7.05 8.65 14.94
C ASN A 381 7.39 9.82 15.86
#